data_AF-A0A835YML9-F1
#
_entry.id   AF-A0A835YML9-F1
#
_cell.length_a   1.000
_cell.length_b   1.000
_cell.length_c   1.000
_cell.angle_alpha   90.00
_cell.angle_beta   90.00
_cell.angle_gamma   90.00
#
_symmetry.space_group_name_H-M   'P 1'
#
loop_
_entity.id
_entity.type
_entity.pdbx_description
1 polymer ?
#
loop_
_entity_poly.entity_id
_entity_poly.type
_entity_poly.pdbx_seq_one_letter_code
_entity_poly.pdbx_strand_id
1 'polypeptide(L)' 'LTVARRTNFYGYHPDPQLFLRVELYNPRAVGEVASLLQAGVVLGQKLQPFESHISYLLQAFVDHGLAGYEYAHMRHAVFR' A
#
# COMPACT_ATOMS: atom_id res chain seq x y z
N LEU A 1 9.70 7.33 1.96
CA LEU A 1 9.92 6.77 0.61
C LEU A 1 10.98 5.69 0.73
N THR A 2 10.66 4.46 0.33
CA THR A 2 11.59 3.32 0.36
C THR A 2 11.52 2.56 -0.96
N VAL A 3 12.58 1.85 -1.32
CA VAL A 3 12.62 1.02 -2.53
C VAL A 3 12.37 -0.44 -2.14
N ALA A 4 11.51 -1.13 -2.90
CA ALA A 4 11.19 -2.53 -2.68
C ALA A 4 11.24 -3.32 -3.99
N ARG A 5 11.66 -4.59 -3.94
CA ARG A 5 11.50 -5.53 -5.06
C ARG A 5 10.13 -6.19 -4.95
N ARG A 6 9.30 -6.07 -5.98
CA ARG A 6 7.98 -6.71 -6.07
C ARG A 6 7.72 -7.23 -7.48
N THR A 7 6.75 -8.12 -7.62
CA THR A 7 6.26 -8.60 -8.91
C THR A 7 4.86 -8.04 -9.12
N ASN A 8 4.61 -7.45 -10.30
CA ASN A 8 3.29 -6.94 -10.63
C ASN A 8 2.29 -8.10 -10.76
N PHE A 9 1.11 -7.95 -10.15
CA PHE A 9 0.05 -8.94 -10.21
C PHE A 9 -0.63 -8.98 -11.59
N TYR A 10 -0.76 -7.84 -12.26
CA TYR A 10 -1.44 -7.78 -13.56
C TYR A 10 -0.48 -8.11 -14.69
N GLY A 11 -0.68 -9.27 -15.32
CA GLY A 11 0.13 -9.81 -16.42
C GLY A 11 1.14 -10.88 -15.98
N TYR A 12 1.87 -11.44 -16.93
CA TYR A 12 2.95 -12.39 -16.66
C TYR A 12 4.29 -11.67 -16.57
N HIS A 13 4.93 -11.72 -15.39
CA HIS A 13 6.21 -11.08 -15.11
C HIS A 13 7.16 -12.13 -14.50
N PRO A 14 8.16 -12.64 -15.24
CA PRO A 14 9.04 -13.71 -14.75
C PRO A 14 10.01 -13.22 -13.67
N ASP A 15 10.40 -11.94 -13.72
CA ASP A 15 11.39 -11.35 -12.83
C ASP A 15 10.80 -10.24 -11.96
N PRO A 16 11.20 -10.13 -10.68
CA PRO A 16 10.79 -9.03 -9.81
C PRO A 16 11.40 -7.69 -10.26
N GLN A 17 10.58 -6.64 -10.21
CA GLN A 17 10.93 -5.27 -10.58
C GLN A 17 11.09 -4.40 -9.34
N LEU A 18 11.73 -3.24 -9.49
CA LEU A 18 11.85 -2.25 -8.42
C LEU A 18 10.60 -1.37 -8.38
N PHE A 19 10.03 -1.24 -7.19
CA PHE A 19 8.89 -0.37 -6.90
C PHE A 19 9.29 0.66 -5.84
N LEU A 20 8.71 1.86 -5.96
CA LEU A 20 8.81 2.90 -4.94
C LEU A 20 7.64 2.76 -3.97
N ARG A 21 7.94 2.44 -2.71
CA ARG A 21 6.97 2.43 -1.61
C ARG A 21 6.81 3.86 -1.08
N VAL A 22 5.60 4.39 -1.27
CA VAL A 22 5.16 5.68 -0.76
C VAL A 22 4.29 5.44 0.47
N GLU A 23 4.70 6.00 1.60
CA GLU A 23 3.95 5.91 2.86
C GLU A 23 3.32 7.26 3.14
N LEU A 24 2.04 7.24 3.50
CA LEU A 24 1.27 8.44 3.80
C LEU A 24 0.85 8.40 5.27
N TYR A 25 0.94 9.56 5.93
CA TYR A 25 0.49 9.71 7.31
C TYR A 25 -1.04 9.62 7.44
N ASN A 26 -1.77 10.19 6.47
CA ASN A 26 -3.23 10.20 6.45
C ASN A 26 -3.76 9.24 5.38
N PRO A 27 -4.48 8.16 5.74
CA PRO A 27 -5.01 7.20 4.76
C PRO A 27 -6.08 7.81 3.84
N ARG A 28 -6.74 8.90 4.25
CA ARG A 28 -7.73 9.59 3.39
C ARG A 28 -7.09 10.27 2.19
N ALA A 29 -5.80 10.59 2.27
CA ALA A 29 -5.07 11.24 1.17
C ALA A 29 -4.65 10.27 0.06
N VAL A 30 -4.76 8.95 0.26
CA VAL A 30 -4.30 7.93 -0.71
C VAL A 30 -4.95 8.12 -2.09
N GLY A 31 -6.26 8.36 -2.13
CA GLY A 31 -6.99 8.56 -3.39
C GLY A 31 -6.53 9.80 -4.14
N GLU A 32 -6.42 10.93 -3.46
CA GLU A 32 -5.97 12.20 -4.05
C GLU A 32 -4.52 12.10 -4.56
N VAL A 33 -3.63 11.53 -3.75
CA VAL A 33 -2.22 11.32 -4.13
C VAL A 33 -2.12 10.39 -5.35
N ALA A 34 -2.89 9.31 -5.38
CA ALA A 34 -2.94 8.41 -6.53
C ALA A 34 -3.39 9.13 -7.81
N SER A 35 -4.44 9.97 -7.72
CA SER A 35 -4.90 10.78 -8.85
C SER A 35 -3.84 11.77 -9.35
N LEU A 36 -3.13 12.44 -8.44
CA LEU A 36 -2.05 13.38 -8.79
C LEU A 36 -0.86 12.69 -9.48
N LEU A 37 -0.49 11.50 -9.00
CA LEU A 37 0.56 10.67 -9.60
C LEU A 37 0.16 10.22 -11.01
N GLN A 38 -1.08 9.76 -11.20
CA GLN A 38 -1.59 9.32 -12.50
C GLN A 38 -1.75 10.48 -13.50
N ALA A 39 -2.11 11.67 -13.01
CA ALA A 39 -2.17 12.89 -13.81
C ALA A 39 -0.77 13.39 -14.25
N GLY A 40 0.28 12.95 -13.55
CA GLY A 40 1.66 13.28 -13.87
C GLY A 40 2.14 14.64 -13.38
N VAL A 41 1.45 15.21 -12.38
CA VAL A 41 1.73 16.54 -11.83
C VAL A 41 3.04 16.57 -11.02
N VAL A 42 3.38 15.47 -10.34
CA VAL A 42 4.47 15.44 -9.35
C VAL A 42 5.86 15.47 -9.98
N LEU A 43 6.04 14.87 -11.17
CA LEU A 43 7.36 14.75 -11.84
C LEU A 43 7.30 15.05 -13.35
N GLY A 44 6.22 15.66 -13.83
CA GLY A 44 5.99 15.87 -15.27
C GLY A 44 5.82 14.58 -16.07
N GLN A 45 5.68 13.43 -15.40
CA GLN A 45 5.48 12.11 -16.00
C GLN A 45 4.33 11.40 -15.30
N LYS A 46 3.53 10.64 -16.08
CA LYS A 46 2.46 9.82 -15.52
C LYS A 46 3.06 8.65 -14.74
N LEU A 47 2.78 8.61 -13.45
CA LEU A 47 3.16 7.51 -12.58
C LEU A 47 1.91 6.67 -12.29
N GLN A 48 1.96 5.38 -12.62
CA GLN A 48 0.87 4.47 -12.31
C GLN A 48 0.87 4.14 -10.81
N PRO A 49 -0.20 4.47 -10.06
CA PRO A 49 -0.35 4.01 -8.69
C PRO A 49 -0.65 2.51 -8.66
N PHE A 50 0.00 1.80 -7.75
CA PHE A 50 -0.25 0.38 -7.49
C PHE A 50 -0.89 0.21 -6.11
N GLU A 51 -1.79 -0.75 -5.96
CA GLU A 51 -2.45 -1.11 -4.69
C GLU A 51 -3.22 0.03 -3.98
N SER A 52 -3.39 1.21 -4.60
CA SER A 52 -4.04 2.39 -3.99
C SER A 52 -5.55 2.25 -3.77
N HIS A 53 -6.18 1.25 -4.40
CA HIS A 53 -7.59 0.95 -4.28
C HIS A 53 -7.92 0.11 -3.04
N ILE A 54 -6.91 -0.47 -2.38
CA ILE A 54 -7.09 -1.27 -1.18
C ILE A 54 -7.27 -0.31 0.00
N SER A 55 -8.32 -0.53 0.79
CA SER A 55 -8.58 0.32 1.96
C SER A 55 -7.50 0.12 3.03
N TYR A 56 -7.18 1.20 3.75
CA TYR A 56 -6.17 1.17 4.82
C TYR A 56 -6.44 0.07 5.86
N LEU A 57 -7.70 -0.10 6.26
CA LEU A 57 -8.08 -1.12 7.23
C LEU A 57 -7.80 -2.54 6.70
N LEU A 58 -8.07 -2.79 5.42
CA LEU A 58 -7.82 -4.09 4.80
C LEU A 58 -6.32 -4.37 4.68
N GLN A 59 -5.50 -3.35 4.33
CA GLN A 59 -4.05 -3.47 4.33
C GLN A 59 -3.53 -3.85 5.72
N ALA A 60 -3.99 -3.17 6.78
CA ALA A 60 -3.60 -3.49 8.16
C ALA A 60 -3.99 -4.92 8.57
N PHE A 61 -5.15 -5.41 8.12
CA PHE A 61 -5.59 -6.78 8.41
C PHE A 61 -4.66 -7.80 7.74
N VAL A 62 -4.37 -7.63 6.45
CA VAL A 62 -3.50 -8.52 5.69
C VAL A 62 -2.07 -8.51 6.25
N ASP A 63 -1.53 -7.33 6.56
CA ASP A 63 -0.16 -7.17 7.06
C ASP A 63 0.07 -7.83 8.43
N HIS A 64 -0.98 -7.91 9.25
CA HIS A 64 -0.94 -8.56 10.56
C HIS A 64 -1.57 -9.97 10.59
N GLY A 65 -2.00 -10.49 9.44
CA GLY A 65 -2.65 -11.80 9.35
C GLY A 65 -3.97 -11.86 10.14
N LEU A 66 -4.69 -10.74 10.25
CA LEU A 66 -5.97 -10.65 10.94
C LEU A 66 -7.12 -10.91 9.97
N ALA A 67 -8.12 -11.66 10.42
CA ALA A 67 -9.38 -11.82 9.71
C ALA A 67 -10.56 -11.24 10.51
N GLY A 68 -11.64 -10.94 9.79
CA GLY A 68 -12.90 -10.56 10.42
C GLY A 68 -13.46 -11.71 11.26
N TYR A 69 -14.03 -11.38 12.42
CA TYR A 69 -14.60 -12.33 13.38
C TYR A 69 -13.60 -13.35 13.98
N GLU A 70 -12.30 -13.08 13.89
CA GLU A 70 -11.25 -13.89 14.50
C GLU A 70 -10.65 -13.22 15.75
N TYR A 71 -10.00 -14.01 16.60
CA TYR A 71 -9.27 -13.50 17.76
C TYR A 71 -7.95 -12.85 17.35
N ALA A 72 -7.67 -11.65 17.88
CA ALA A 72 -6.35 -11.04 17.77
C ALA A 72 -5.44 -11.55 18.90
N HIS A 73 -4.42 -12.33 18.54
CA HIS A 73 -3.45 -12.84 19.50
C HIS A 73 -2.35 -11.81 19.79
N MET A 74 -2.33 -11.25 21.00
CA MET A 74 -1.31 -10.28 21.44
C MET A 74 -0.50 -10.85 22.60
N ARG A 75 0.84 -10.71 22.55
CA ARG A 75 1.74 -11.15 23.64
C ARG A 75 1.93 -10.12 24.74
N HIS A 76 1.86 -8.84 24.37
CA HIS A 76 2.03 -7.72 25.28
C HIS A 76 0.93 -6.69 24.98
N ALA A 77 0.31 -6.19 26.03
CA ALA A 77 -0.67 -5.12 25.97
C ALA A 77 -0.27 -4.03 26.97
N VAL A 78 -0.29 -2.78 26.50
CA VAL A 78 -0.09 -1.61 27.36
C VAL A 78 -1.46 -1.00 27.62
N PHE A 79 -1.78 -0.80 28.89
CA PHE A 79 -3.04 -0.21 29.32
C PHE A 79 -2.85 1.28 29.57
N ARG A 80 -3.91 2.07 29.34
CA ARG A 80 -3.95 3.50 29.62
C ARG A 80 -4.19 3.75 31.10
#